data_AF-G4SYX5-F1
#
_entry.id   AF-G4SYX5-F1
#
_cell.length_a   1.000
_cell.length_b   1.000
_cell.length_c   1.000
_cell.angle_alpha   90.00
_cell.angle_beta   90.00
_cell.angle_gamma   90.00
#
_symmetry.space_group_name_H-M   'P 1'
#
loop_
_entity.id
_entity.type
_entity.pdbx_description
1 polymer ?
#
loop_
_entity_poly.entity_id
_entity_poly.type
_entity_poly.pdbx_seq_one_letter_code
_entity_poly.pdbx_strand_id
1 'polypeptide(L)'
;MKTLQHNKIAIALFASALTLGLSSGASADVPQDKSAVASTPISTTQVVTPYIIPPADGNQRGGNRSCADVGKAYFGNPLHYQCRTDKKDYENFTSQATLEDPEIFEPTGGLPAECANAISVVVTDGTIVDWTSTYPIGAAIIKGGPAANTYVYMPQKLKDTGLASPPVSGGFAELSNIGGFCWNPELGPPLGICYEDETAWAAGDRYTQRGNWATYVEYKSEVKTVDLFAGQDIPVGTVTFSVPDGDNPDGDNNVTITINLSGDWVFGINYELDEEGNLKLDEDGNPIRDDNIKVQDYAEAPSGNPSPGLFMWKKVGDGQIGEIVVKQNNYYGVHVDVALPVECPTDE
;
A
#
# COMPACT_ATOMS: atom_id res chain seq x y z
N MET A 1 -42.92 -30.94 -45.68
CA MET A 1 -43.47 -29.68 -46.23
C MET A 1 -43.98 -28.83 -45.07
N LYS A 2 -43.11 -28.00 -44.48
CA LYS A 2 -43.46 -26.88 -43.59
C LYS A 2 -42.46 -25.78 -43.87
N THR A 3 -43.01 -24.63 -44.20
CA THR A 3 -42.40 -23.46 -44.84
C THR A 3 -41.59 -22.61 -43.86
N LEU A 4 -40.38 -22.23 -44.29
CA LEU A 4 -39.53 -21.21 -43.66
C LEU A 4 -40.19 -19.82 -43.81
N GLN A 5 -40.66 -19.25 -42.71
CA GLN A 5 -41.04 -17.85 -42.64
C GLN A 5 -39.78 -16.98 -42.53
N HIS A 6 -39.55 -16.17 -43.56
CA HIS A 6 -38.59 -15.08 -43.55
C HIS A 6 -39.20 -13.87 -42.84
N ASN A 7 -38.64 -13.47 -41.70
CA ASN A 7 -38.89 -12.15 -41.14
C ASN A 7 -37.79 -11.20 -41.61
N LYS A 8 -38.21 -10.20 -42.39
CA LYS A 8 -37.43 -9.06 -42.84
C LYS A 8 -37.73 -7.86 -41.93
N ILE A 9 -36.68 -7.05 -41.71
CA ILE A 9 -36.69 -5.60 -41.36
C ILE A 9 -36.82 -5.26 -39.87
N ALA A 10 -35.70 -4.80 -39.29
CA ALA A 10 -35.45 -3.36 -39.09
C ALA A 10 -33.96 -3.14 -38.72
N ILE A 11 -33.19 -2.61 -39.67
CA ILE A 11 -31.83 -2.09 -39.44
C ILE A 11 -32.01 -0.69 -38.87
N ALA A 12 -31.76 -0.52 -37.58
CA ALA A 12 -31.61 0.80 -36.99
C ALA A 12 -30.15 1.24 -37.16
N LEU A 13 -29.94 2.22 -38.04
CA LEU A 13 -28.72 3.01 -38.14
C LEU A 13 -28.54 3.82 -36.84
N PHE A 14 -27.57 3.44 -36.02
CA PHE A 14 -26.96 4.35 -35.05
C PHE A 14 -25.61 4.80 -35.61
N ALA A 15 -25.59 6.03 -36.12
CA ALA A 15 -24.38 6.77 -36.42
C ALA A 15 -24.22 7.88 -35.37
N SER A 16 -23.10 7.85 -34.65
CA SER A 16 -22.44 8.95 -33.91
C SER A 16 -21.76 8.38 -32.68
N ALA A 17 -20.49 8.62 -32.37
CA ALA A 17 -19.43 9.32 -33.07
C ALA A 17 -18.12 8.65 -32.62
N LEU A 18 -17.34 8.14 -33.57
CA LEU A 18 -15.99 7.66 -33.31
C LEU A 18 -15.07 8.89 -33.31
N THR A 19 -14.92 9.54 -32.16
CA THR A 19 -13.84 10.52 -31.94
C THR A 19 -12.56 9.74 -31.66
N LEU A 20 -11.83 9.44 -32.74
CA LEU A 20 -10.39 9.18 -32.69
C LEU A 20 -9.69 10.48 -32.32
N GLY A 21 -9.32 10.60 -31.05
CA GLY A 21 -8.43 11.63 -30.53
C GLY A 21 -7.37 10.96 -29.67
N LEU A 22 -6.19 10.73 -30.25
CA LEU A 22 -4.99 10.34 -29.54
C LEU A 22 -4.55 11.51 -28.63
N SER A 23 -4.73 11.31 -27.33
CA SER A 23 -3.80 11.80 -26.31
C SER A 23 -3.75 10.74 -25.22
N SER A 24 -2.64 10.02 -25.15
CA SER A 24 -2.29 9.13 -24.04
C SER A 24 -2.08 9.99 -22.78
N GLY A 25 -3.19 10.32 -22.11
CA GLY A 25 -3.21 10.80 -20.74
C GLY A 25 -3.43 9.60 -19.81
N ALA A 26 -2.76 9.59 -18.67
CA ALA A 26 -2.72 8.50 -17.70
C ALA A 26 -4.11 7.89 -17.44
N SER A 27 -4.19 6.56 -17.55
CA SER A 27 -5.40 5.79 -17.21
C SER A 27 -5.71 6.02 -15.73
N ALA A 28 -6.84 6.65 -15.42
CA ALA A 28 -7.47 6.47 -14.12
C ALA A 28 -7.94 5.01 -14.05
N ASP A 29 -7.51 4.27 -13.04
CA ASP A 29 -7.86 2.85 -12.93
C ASP A 29 -9.38 2.69 -12.80
N VAL A 30 -9.94 1.84 -13.65
CA VAL A 30 -11.35 1.47 -13.61
C VAL A 30 -11.54 0.55 -12.39
N PRO A 31 -12.58 0.74 -11.56
CA PRO A 31 -12.85 -0.18 -10.45
C PRO A 31 -12.95 -1.63 -10.93
N GLN A 32 -12.33 -2.55 -10.18
CA GLN A 32 -12.51 -4.00 -10.39
C GLN A 32 -13.95 -4.44 -10.08
N ASP A 33 -14.64 -3.71 -9.20
CA ASP A 33 -16.04 -3.95 -8.92
C ASP A 33 -16.94 -3.52 -10.10
N LYS A 34 -17.51 -4.53 -10.78
CA LYS A 34 -18.38 -4.35 -11.95
C LYS A 34 -19.68 -3.59 -11.67
N SER A 35 -20.03 -3.38 -10.40
CA SER A 35 -21.19 -2.57 -10.02
C SER A 35 -20.87 -1.08 -9.88
N ALA A 36 -19.59 -0.69 -9.94
CA ALA A 36 -19.20 0.70 -9.95
C ALA A 36 -19.67 1.40 -11.23
N VAL A 37 -20.10 2.65 -11.10
CA VAL A 37 -20.64 3.45 -12.20
C VAL A 37 -19.77 4.68 -12.42
N ALA A 38 -19.26 4.84 -13.65
CA ALA A 38 -18.51 6.04 -14.03
C ALA A 38 -19.38 7.29 -13.83
N SER A 39 -18.77 8.35 -13.32
CA SER A 39 -19.46 9.57 -12.90
C SER A 39 -18.76 10.82 -13.43
N THR A 40 -19.28 11.98 -13.08
CA THR A 40 -18.79 13.30 -13.45
C THR A 40 -18.76 14.22 -12.23
N PRO A 41 -17.94 15.28 -12.22
CA PRO A 41 -17.04 15.73 -13.29
C PRO A 41 -15.74 14.93 -13.35
N ILE A 42 -15.17 14.82 -14.55
CA ILE A 42 -13.76 14.46 -14.71
C ILE A 42 -12.94 15.60 -14.08
N SER A 43 -11.95 15.26 -13.26
CA SER A 43 -11.12 16.29 -12.65
C SER A 43 -10.31 17.06 -13.69
N THR A 44 -9.95 18.30 -13.39
CA THR A 44 -9.37 19.22 -14.38
C THR A 44 -7.86 19.06 -14.50
N THR A 45 -7.13 18.98 -13.38
CA THR A 45 -5.66 18.93 -13.43
C THR A 45 -5.14 17.53 -13.75
N GLN A 46 -5.71 16.49 -13.13
CA GLN A 46 -5.26 15.11 -13.32
C GLN A 46 -6.07 14.34 -14.37
N VAL A 47 -7.18 14.90 -14.86
CA VAL A 47 -8.05 14.27 -15.87
C VAL A 47 -8.59 12.91 -15.38
N VAL A 48 -8.96 12.83 -14.11
CA VAL A 48 -9.45 11.59 -13.48
C VAL A 48 -10.96 11.48 -13.62
N THR A 49 -11.43 10.36 -14.16
CA THR A 49 -12.86 10.01 -14.18
C THR A 49 -13.24 9.43 -12.82
N PRO A 50 -14.16 10.06 -12.06
CA PRO A 50 -14.60 9.50 -10.80
C PRO A 50 -15.58 8.35 -11.02
N TYR A 51 -15.71 7.50 -10.01
CA TYR A 51 -16.74 6.46 -9.98
C TYR A 51 -17.61 6.59 -8.72
N ILE A 52 -18.85 6.12 -8.84
CA ILE A 52 -19.71 5.81 -7.71
C ILE A 52 -19.55 4.31 -7.45
N ILE A 53 -18.86 3.98 -6.36
CA ILE A 53 -18.60 2.59 -5.96
C ILE A 53 -19.67 2.08 -4.98
N PRO A 54 -19.89 0.78 -4.83
CA PRO A 54 -20.66 0.24 -3.70
C PRO A 54 -19.87 0.36 -2.38
N PRO A 55 -20.56 0.29 -1.22
CA PRO A 55 -19.90 0.18 0.08
C PRO A 55 -19.30 -1.23 0.27
N ALA A 56 -18.13 -1.32 0.91
CA ALA A 56 -17.41 -2.59 1.09
C ALA A 56 -18.16 -3.58 2.00
N ASP A 57 -18.91 -3.08 2.97
CA ASP A 57 -19.68 -3.86 3.94
C ASP A 57 -21.13 -4.12 3.48
N GLY A 58 -21.51 -3.66 2.28
CA GLY A 58 -22.87 -3.76 1.77
C GLY A 58 -23.88 -2.83 2.45
N ASN A 59 -23.48 -2.04 3.46
CA ASN A 59 -24.39 -1.15 4.18
C ASN A 59 -24.59 0.15 3.42
N GLN A 60 -25.85 0.54 3.21
CA GLN A 60 -26.17 1.82 2.58
C GLN A 60 -25.93 2.98 3.57
N ARG A 61 -24.67 3.44 3.67
CA ARG A 61 -24.21 4.52 4.55
C ARG A 61 -24.63 5.93 4.08
N GLY A 62 -25.84 6.08 3.53
CA GLY A 62 -26.31 7.36 2.95
C GLY A 62 -25.44 7.85 1.79
N GLY A 63 -24.79 6.93 1.07
CA GLY A 63 -23.85 7.26 0.00
C GLY A 63 -22.44 7.64 0.43
N ASN A 64 -22.14 7.69 1.73
CA ASN A 64 -20.78 7.90 2.21
C ASN A 64 -19.87 6.75 1.79
N ARG A 65 -18.61 7.07 1.49
CA ARG A 65 -17.55 6.11 1.20
C ARG A 65 -16.35 6.39 2.07
N SER A 66 -15.62 5.33 2.42
CA SER A 66 -14.34 5.40 3.12
C SER A 66 -13.19 4.94 2.24
N CYS A 67 -11.96 5.16 2.68
CA CYS A 67 -10.77 4.62 2.03
C CYS A 67 -10.80 3.09 1.90
N ALA A 68 -11.47 2.39 2.83
CA ALA A 68 -11.66 0.95 2.73
C ALA A 68 -12.65 0.54 1.63
N ASP A 69 -13.70 1.34 1.40
CA ASP A 69 -14.62 1.14 0.28
C ASP A 69 -13.86 1.30 -1.05
N VAL A 70 -13.05 2.35 -1.17
CA VAL A 70 -12.20 2.59 -2.34
C VAL A 70 -11.20 1.45 -2.54
N GLY A 71 -10.48 1.08 -1.48
CA GLY A 71 -9.51 -0.01 -1.50
C GLY A 71 -10.09 -1.30 -2.07
N LYS A 72 -11.25 -1.71 -1.55
CA LYS A 72 -11.95 -2.92 -2.01
C LYS A 72 -12.44 -2.80 -3.45
N ALA A 73 -13.01 -1.66 -3.84
CA ALA A 73 -13.62 -1.51 -5.16
C ALA A 73 -12.59 -1.44 -6.30
N TYR A 74 -11.42 -0.85 -6.05
CA TYR A 74 -10.38 -0.65 -7.07
C TYR A 74 -9.29 -1.72 -7.04
N PHE A 75 -8.99 -2.29 -5.87
CA PHE A 75 -7.83 -3.17 -5.68
C PHE A 75 -8.19 -4.51 -5.04
N GLY A 76 -9.49 -4.79 -4.85
CA GLY A 76 -9.95 -6.01 -4.18
C GLY A 76 -9.61 -6.08 -2.68
N ASN A 77 -8.93 -5.07 -2.14
CA ASN A 77 -8.39 -5.06 -0.79
C ASN A 77 -8.84 -3.82 0.00
N PRO A 78 -9.72 -3.95 1.01
CA PRO A 78 -10.16 -2.81 1.82
C PRO A 78 -9.03 -2.15 2.65
N LEU A 79 -7.85 -2.76 2.72
CA LEU A 79 -6.68 -2.24 3.43
C LEU A 79 -5.60 -1.72 2.47
N HIS A 80 -5.94 -1.55 1.19
CA HIS A 80 -5.01 -1.01 0.20
C HIS A 80 -4.40 0.33 0.60
N TYR A 81 -5.17 1.22 1.24
CA TYR A 81 -4.68 2.50 1.75
C TYR A 81 -4.36 2.40 3.24
N GLN A 82 -3.08 2.54 3.58
CA GLN A 82 -2.56 2.51 4.95
C GLN A 82 -2.90 3.81 5.69
N CYS A 83 -2.86 4.95 5.00
CA CYS A 83 -3.09 6.26 5.57
C CYS A 83 -4.38 6.89 5.05
N ARG A 84 -4.99 7.69 5.90
CA ARG A 84 -6.25 8.39 5.60
C ARG A 84 -6.43 9.63 6.47
N THR A 85 -7.33 10.50 6.05
CA THR A 85 -7.89 11.54 6.91
C THR A 85 -9.27 11.13 7.41
N ASP A 86 -9.72 11.77 8.50
CA ASP A 86 -11.11 11.67 8.93
C ASP A 86 -12.05 12.37 7.95
N LYS A 87 -13.29 11.90 7.91
CA LYS A 87 -14.38 12.58 7.20
C LYS A 87 -14.62 13.94 7.85
N LYS A 88 -14.73 14.99 7.05
CA LYS A 88 -15.15 16.32 7.52
C LYS A 88 -16.40 16.79 6.79
N ASP A 89 -17.42 17.14 7.56
CA ASP A 89 -18.67 17.68 7.04
C ASP A 89 -18.50 19.13 6.60
N TYR A 90 -19.06 19.48 5.44
CA TYR A 90 -18.82 20.78 4.80
C TYR A 90 -19.32 21.97 5.66
N GLU A 91 -20.39 21.77 6.42
CA GLU A 91 -20.91 22.77 7.37
C GLU A 91 -19.92 23.15 8.48
N ASN A 92 -18.92 22.30 8.73
CA ASN A 92 -17.89 22.50 9.75
C ASN A 92 -16.58 23.05 9.17
N PHE A 93 -16.55 23.46 7.90
CA PHE A 93 -15.36 24.03 7.30
C PHE A 93 -15.15 25.45 7.82
N THR A 94 -13.92 25.78 8.20
CA THR A 94 -13.58 27.14 8.62
C THR A 94 -13.73 28.08 7.42
N SER A 95 -14.48 29.17 7.60
CA SER A 95 -14.54 30.31 6.66
C SER A 95 -14.76 29.95 5.16
N GLN A 96 -15.63 29.00 4.82
CA GLN A 96 -15.84 28.58 3.42
C GLN A 96 -14.53 28.36 2.63
N ALA A 97 -13.56 27.61 3.18
CA ALA A 97 -12.39 27.02 2.49
C ALA A 97 -11.97 27.72 1.18
N THR A 98 -11.27 28.86 1.29
CA THR A 98 -10.87 29.67 0.14
C THR A 98 -9.38 29.53 -0.15
N LEU A 99 -8.88 30.10 -1.25
CA LEU A 99 -7.43 30.13 -1.53
C LEU A 99 -6.61 30.87 -0.47
N GLU A 100 -7.20 31.86 0.21
CA GLU A 100 -6.53 32.64 1.26
C GLU A 100 -6.62 31.97 2.65
N ASP A 101 -7.59 31.07 2.82
CA ASP A 101 -7.86 30.34 4.07
C ASP A 101 -8.39 28.93 3.72
N PRO A 102 -7.50 28.01 3.29
CA PRO A 102 -7.90 26.68 2.88
C PRO A 102 -8.28 25.84 4.10
N GLU A 103 -9.20 24.91 3.89
CA GLU A 103 -9.51 23.89 4.89
C GLU A 103 -8.38 22.87 4.96
N ILE A 104 -7.93 22.54 6.18
CA ILE A 104 -6.81 21.62 6.37
C ILE A 104 -7.34 20.26 6.86
N PHE A 105 -6.96 19.22 6.14
CA PHE A 105 -7.17 17.84 6.53
C PHE A 105 -5.86 17.26 7.01
N GLU A 106 -5.87 16.81 8.26
CA GLU A 106 -4.78 16.10 8.91
C GLU A 106 -5.04 14.59 8.88
N PRO A 107 -4.01 13.75 9.03
CA PRO A 107 -4.18 12.30 9.13
C PRO A 107 -5.05 11.95 10.35
N THR A 108 -5.86 10.90 10.22
CA THR A 108 -6.63 10.35 11.34
C THR A 108 -5.70 10.09 12.52
N GLY A 109 -6.13 10.45 13.73
CA GLY A 109 -5.37 10.18 14.95
C GLY A 109 -5.13 8.68 15.15
N GLY A 110 -3.94 8.32 15.64
CA GLY A 110 -3.54 6.92 15.86
C GLY A 110 -2.92 6.23 14.63
N LEU A 111 -2.79 6.93 13.50
CA LEU A 111 -2.02 6.42 12.36
C LEU A 111 -0.50 6.51 12.60
N PRO A 112 0.29 5.62 11.96
CA PRO A 112 1.74 5.67 12.02
C PRO A 112 2.36 7.01 11.60
N ALA A 113 3.58 7.30 12.05
CA ALA A 113 4.24 8.58 11.82
C ALA A 113 4.52 8.86 10.33
N GLU A 114 4.75 7.81 9.54
CA GLU A 114 4.90 7.87 8.09
C GLU A 114 3.62 8.38 7.40
N CYS A 115 2.45 8.28 8.02
CA CYS A 115 1.22 8.89 7.54
C CYS A 115 1.19 10.42 7.69
N ALA A 116 2.23 11.09 8.16
CA ALA A 116 2.25 12.56 8.22
C ALA A 116 1.99 13.18 6.84
N ASN A 117 0.87 13.90 6.68
CA ASN A 117 0.49 14.58 5.45
C ASN A 117 -0.43 15.77 5.78
N ALA A 118 -0.21 16.92 5.17
CA ALA A 118 -1.10 18.07 5.30
C ALA A 118 -1.78 18.31 3.96
N ILE A 119 -3.10 18.16 3.91
CA ILE A 119 -3.90 18.36 2.71
C ILE A 119 -4.69 19.66 2.84
N SER A 120 -4.38 20.63 1.98
CA SER A 120 -5.10 21.89 1.86
C SER A 120 -6.19 21.78 0.82
N VAL A 121 -7.41 22.15 1.20
CA VAL A 121 -8.62 22.04 0.39
C VAL A 121 -9.24 23.42 0.20
N VAL A 122 -9.62 23.71 -1.03
CA VAL A 122 -10.39 24.89 -1.42
C VAL A 122 -11.70 24.44 -2.02
N VAL A 123 -12.80 25.08 -1.61
CA VAL A 123 -14.15 24.82 -2.12
C VAL A 123 -14.68 26.07 -2.81
N THR A 124 -14.95 25.98 -4.11
CA THR A 124 -15.56 27.07 -4.88
C THR A 124 -17.06 26.83 -5.05
N ASP A 125 -17.86 27.86 -4.78
CA ASP A 125 -19.32 27.87 -4.92
C ASP A 125 -20.03 26.69 -4.20
N GLY A 126 -19.43 26.18 -3.12
CA GLY A 126 -19.98 25.05 -2.33
C GLY A 126 -20.06 23.72 -3.05
N THR A 127 -19.44 23.58 -4.23
CA THR A 127 -19.61 22.41 -5.10
C THR A 127 -18.30 21.88 -5.67
N ILE A 128 -17.39 22.77 -6.06
CA ILE A 128 -16.11 22.39 -6.68
C ILE A 128 -15.04 22.32 -5.62
N VAL A 129 -14.28 21.23 -5.60
CA VAL A 129 -13.21 20.95 -4.66
C VAL A 129 -11.87 20.90 -5.40
N ASP A 130 -10.93 21.70 -4.91
CA ASP A 130 -9.53 21.68 -5.30
C ASP A 130 -8.69 21.29 -4.08
N TRP A 131 -7.63 20.53 -4.28
CA TRP A 131 -6.76 20.13 -3.18
C TRP A 131 -5.29 20.09 -3.58
N THR A 132 -4.42 20.32 -2.59
CA THR A 132 -2.97 20.14 -2.65
C THR A 132 -2.49 19.45 -1.38
N SER A 133 -1.40 18.69 -1.44
CA SER A 133 -0.88 17.97 -0.28
C SER A 133 0.64 18.04 -0.17
N THR A 134 1.16 17.78 1.03
CA THR A 134 2.62 17.66 1.26
C THR A 134 3.16 16.29 0.83
N TYR A 135 2.34 15.24 0.91
CA TYR A 135 2.64 13.90 0.38
C TYR A 135 1.59 13.43 -0.63
N PRO A 136 1.96 12.58 -1.63
CA PRO A 136 1.04 12.15 -2.67
C PRO A 136 -0.21 11.45 -2.14
N ILE A 137 -1.36 11.76 -2.74
CA ILE A 137 -2.68 11.19 -2.44
C ILE A 137 -3.06 10.17 -3.51
N GLY A 138 -3.53 9.00 -3.06
CA GLY A 138 -4.02 7.92 -3.91
C GLY A 138 -5.52 7.97 -4.17
N ALA A 139 -6.33 8.55 -3.28
CA ALA A 139 -7.75 8.80 -3.57
C ALA A 139 -8.33 10.00 -2.82
N ALA A 140 -9.35 10.63 -3.42
CA ALA A 140 -10.19 11.66 -2.81
C ALA A 140 -11.68 11.29 -2.94
N ILE A 141 -12.44 11.46 -1.84
CA ILE A 141 -13.85 11.05 -1.76
C ILE A 141 -14.74 12.29 -1.58
N ILE A 142 -15.50 12.64 -2.61
CA ILE A 142 -16.31 13.87 -2.63
C ILE A 142 -17.79 13.53 -2.58
N LYS A 143 -18.45 13.89 -1.47
CA LYS A 143 -19.83 13.47 -1.17
C LYS A 143 -20.83 14.62 -1.30
N GLY A 144 -21.91 14.37 -2.04
CA GLY A 144 -23.08 15.25 -2.13
C GLY A 144 -24.35 14.43 -2.37
N GLY A 145 -25.53 14.92 -1.97
CA GLY A 145 -26.80 14.23 -2.24
C GLY A 145 -26.84 12.76 -1.75
N PRO A 146 -27.20 11.75 -2.58
CA PRO A 146 -27.30 10.34 -2.16
C PRO A 146 -26.04 9.48 -2.39
N ALA A 147 -24.97 10.02 -2.99
CA ALA A 147 -23.79 9.23 -3.40
C ALA A 147 -22.48 10.05 -3.29
N ALA A 148 -21.33 9.38 -3.41
CA ALA A 148 -20.02 10.03 -3.45
C ALA A 148 -19.31 9.70 -4.77
N ASN A 149 -18.57 10.68 -5.28
CA ASN A 149 -17.56 10.47 -6.31
C ASN A 149 -16.26 10.05 -5.63
N THR A 150 -15.66 8.97 -6.12
CA THR A 150 -14.30 8.55 -5.73
C THR A 150 -13.35 8.83 -6.88
N TYR A 151 -12.39 9.71 -6.65
CA TYR A 151 -11.30 10.02 -7.57
C TYR A 151 -10.08 9.22 -7.12
N VAL A 152 -9.60 8.30 -7.95
CA VAL A 152 -8.45 7.44 -7.65
C VAL A 152 -7.28 7.80 -8.56
N TYR A 153 -6.09 7.89 -7.98
CA TYR A 153 -4.89 8.48 -8.56
C TYR A 153 -3.77 7.45 -8.66
N MET A 154 -3.40 7.12 -9.90
CA MET A 154 -2.37 6.12 -10.20
C MET A 154 -1.39 6.70 -11.24
N PRO A 155 -0.11 6.95 -10.87
CA PRO A 155 0.42 6.98 -9.49
C PRO A 155 -0.23 8.08 -8.64
N GLN A 156 -0.09 7.99 -7.31
CA GLN A 156 -0.57 9.00 -6.34
C GLN A 156 -0.11 10.43 -6.72
N LYS A 157 -0.94 11.46 -6.50
CA LYS A 157 -0.70 12.84 -6.97
C LYS A 157 -0.58 13.83 -5.81
N LEU A 158 0.12 14.94 -6.02
CA LEU A 158 0.27 16.01 -5.01
C LEU A 158 -0.84 17.08 -5.07
N LYS A 159 -1.65 17.06 -6.12
CA LYS A 159 -2.75 18.02 -6.31
C LYS A 159 -3.74 17.54 -7.36
N ASP A 160 -4.96 18.00 -7.23
CA ASP A 160 -5.95 17.96 -8.31
C ASP A 160 -6.99 19.07 -8.11
N THR A 161 -7.70 19.40 -9.19
CA THR A 161 -8.68 20.50 -9.20
C THR A 161 -9.94 20.09 -9.96
N GLY A 162 -11.05 20.79 -9.71
CA GLY A 162 -12.30 20.58 -10.42
C GLY A 162 -13.02 19.29 -10.03
N LEU A 163 -12.76 18.76 -8.82
CA LEU A 163 -13.52 17.63 -8.31
C LEU A 163 -14.90 18.12 -7.88
N ALA A 164 -15.92 17.27 -7.96
CA ALA A 164 -17.22 17.59 -7.38
C ALA A 164 -17.95 16.33 -6.93
N SER A 165 -19.06 16.53 -6.23
CA SER A 165 -20.00 15.45 -5.92
C SER A 165 -20.70 14.93 -7.18
N PRO A 166 -21.35 13.75 -7.13
CA PRO A 166 -22.12 13.23 -8.25
C PRO A 166 -23.20 14.22 -8.72
N PRO A 167 -23.51 14.26 -10.03
CA PRO A 167 -24.55 15.14 -10.55
C PRO A 167 -25.95 14.73 -10.04
N VAL A 168 -26.78 15.72 -9.79
CA VAL A 168 -28.22 15.62 -9.55
C VAL A 168 -28.97 16.38 -10.65
N SER A 169 -30.32 16.38 -10.65
CA SER A 169 -31.07 17.10 -11.68
C SER A 169 -30.81 18.60 -11.60
N GLY A 170 -29.98 19.13 -12.49
CA GLY A 170 -29.66 20.55 -12.60
C GLY A 170 -28.20 20.95 -12.35
N GLY A 171 -27.30 20.01 -12.02
CA GLY A 171 -25.88 20.30 -11.78
C GLY A 171 -25.24 19.34 -10.78
N PHE A 172 -24.11 19.71 -10.19
CA PHE A 172 -23.53 18.97 -9.06
C PHE A 172 -24.37 19.19 -7.80
N ALA A 173 -24.48 18.19 -6.95
CA ALA A 173 -25.05 18.40 -5.63
C ALA A 173 -24.12 19.31 -4.80
N GLU A 174 -24.71 20.10 -3.91
CA GLU A 174 -23.92 20.80 -2.88
C GLU A 174 -23.07 19.79 -2.08
N LEU A 175 -21.86 20.21 -1.74
CA LEU A 175 -20.93 19.41 -0.98
C LEU A 175 -21.53 19.13 0.41
N SER A 176 -21.75 17.85 0.72
CA SER A 176 -22.19 17.42 2.05
C SER A 176 -20.99 17.19 2.96
N ASN A 177 -19.99 16.47 2.46
CA ASN A 177 -18.74 16.22 3.16
C ASN A 177 -17.62 15.81 2.19
N ILE A 178 -16.40 15.84 2.70
CA ILE A 178 -15.29 15.11 2.11
C ILE A 178 -15.11 13.84 2.94
N GLY A 179 -15.31 12.69 2.29
CA GLY A 179 -15.26 11.36 2.92
C GLY A 179 -13.88 11.01 3.48
N GLY A 180 -12.86 11.69 2.97
CA GLY A 180 -11.47 11.58 3.36
C GLY A 180 -10.56 11.59 2.14
N PHE A 181 -9.27 11.79 2.40
CA PHE A 181 -8.19 11.49 1.47
C PHE A 181 -7.52 10.18 1.88
N CYS A 182 -7.05 9.41 0.92
CA CYS A 182 -6.44 8.09 1.13
C CYS A 182 -5.08 8.05 0.45
N TRP A 183 -4.06 7.52 1.13
CA TRP A 183 -2.73 7.39 0.55
C TRP A 183 -1.94 6.26 1.21
N ASN A 184 -0.88 5.88 0.53
CA ASN A 184 0.20 5.07 1.07
C ASN A 184 1.43 5.97 1.28
N PRO A 185 2.06 5.94 2.48
CA PRO A 185 3.11 6.87 2.89
C PRO A 185 4.45 6.52 2.24
N GLU A 186 4.70 5.22 2.12
CA GLU A 186 5.64 4.70 1.14
C GLU A 186 4.93 4.81 -0.23
N LEU A 187 5.54 5.57 -1.15
CA LEU A 187 5.52 5.11 -2.53
C LEU A 187 6.27 3.78 -2.51
N GLY A 188 5.58 2.70 -2.13
CA GLY A 188 5.90 1.41 -2.71
C GLY A 188 6.08 1.65 -4.22
N PRO A 189 7.00 0.93 -4.87
CA PRO A 189 7.28 1.09 -6.28
C PRO A 189 5.95 1.21 -7.01
N PRO A 190 5.85 2.19 -7.92
CA PRO A 190 4.59 2.78 -8.36
C PRO A 190 3.46 1.76 -8.46
N LEU A 191 2.36 2.02 -7.75
CA LEU A 191 1.17 1.18 -7.73
C LEU A 191 0.85 0.71 -9.17
N GLY A 192 0.87 -0.62 -9.35
CA GLY A 192 1.00 -1.29 -10.66
C GLY A 192 2.19 -2.27 -10.70
N ILE A 193 3.07 -2.20 -9.71
CA ILE A 193 4.14 -3.16 -9.49
C ILE A 193 3.71 -4.11 -8.37
N CYS A 194 3.59 -5.38 -8.71
CA CYS A 194 3.35 -6.45 -7.77
C CYS A 194 4.71 -6.88 -7.22
N TYR A 195 4.70 -7.72 -6.20
CA TYR A 195 5.92 -8.24 -5.62
C TYR A 195 5.90 -9.75 -5.66
N GLU A 196 7.05 -10.32 -6.02
CA GLU A 196 7.31 -11.73 -5.83
C GLU A 196 8.18 -11.88 -4.59
N ASP A 197 7.60 -12.43 -3.53
CA ASP A 197 8.28 -12.68 -2.27
C ASP A 197 9.28 -13.82 -2.43
N GLU A 198 10.42 -13.67 -1.78
CA GLU A 198 11.42 -14.71 -1.67
C GLU A 198 12.04 -14.76 -0.26
N THR A 199 12.59 -15.92 0.06
CA THR A 199 13.32 -16.14 1.29
C THR A 199 14.81 -15.94 1.06
N ALA A 200 15.47 -15.18 1.94
CA ALA A 200 16.92 -14.95 1.90
C ALA A 200 17.64 -15.36 3.19
N TRP A 201 18.89 -15.83 3.03
CA TRP A 201 19.77 -16.21 4.14
C TRP A 201 21.16 -15.61 3.97
N ALA A 202 21.75 -15.16 5.09
CA ALA A 202 23.12 -14.68 5.10
C ALA A 202 24.10 -15.82 4.79
N ALA A 203 25.06 -15.57 3.89
CA ALA A 203 26.00 -16.56 3.41
C ALA A 203 26.88 -17.12 4.54
N GLY A 204 26.95 -18.45 4.61
CA GLY A 204 27.72 -19.15 5.64
C GLY A 204 27.60 -20.67 5.52
N ASP A 205 27.83 -21.36 6.63
CA ASP A 205 27.75 -22.82 6.69
C ASP A 205 26.30 -23.30 6.74
N ARG A 206 26.06 -24.51 6.22
CA ARG A 206 24.71 -25.08 6.15
C ARG A 206 24.27 -25.69 7.50
N TYR A 207 23.06 -25.37 7.91
CA TYR A 207 22.38 -26.03 9.04
C TYR A 207 22.25 -27.56 8.85
N THR A 208 21.91 -27.96 7.63
CA THR A 208 21.83 -29.36 7.20
C THR A 208 22.31 -29.49 5.76
N GLN A 209 22.96 -30.63 5.46
CA GLN A 209 23.44 -30.93 4.11
C GLN A 209 22.32 -31.35 3.15
N ARG A 210 21.15 -31.74 3.64
CA ARG A 210 20.06 -32.26 2.80
C ARG A 210 18.71 -31.64 3.17
N GLY A 211 17.95 -31.23 2.15
CA GLY A 211 16.53 -30.87 2.24
C GLY A 211 16.22 -29.41 2.55
N ASN A 212 17.07 -28.71 3.31
CA ASN A 212 16.90 -27.28 3.62
C ASN A 212 18.19 -26.52 3.29
N TRP A 213 18.04 -25.31 2.76
CA TRP A 213 19.13 -24.44 2.34
C TRP A 213 19.61 -23.36 3.28
N ALA A 214 18.96 -23.22 4.43
CA ALA A 214 19.36 -22.29 5.48
C ALA A 214 20.85 -22.41 5.85
N THR A 215 21.45 -21.24 6.09
CA THR A 215 22.84 -21.07 6.47
C THR A 215 22.98 -20.29 7.77
N TYR A 216 24.11 -20.47 8.44
CA TYR A 216 24.50 -19.69 9.60
C TYR A 216 25.91 -19.13 9.42
N VAL A 217 26.18 -17.99 10.05
CA VAL A 217 27.44 -17.27 9.96
C VAL A 217 28.22 -17.48 11.26
N GLU A 218 29.44 -18.01 11.19
CA GLU A 218 30.39 -17.95 12.30
C GLU A 218 30.84 -16.50 12.50
N TYR A 219 30.79 -16.00 13.73
CA TYR A 219 31.14 -14.64 14.10
C TYR A 219 32.18 -14.64 15.22
N LYS A 220 33.28 -13.89 15.02
CA LYS A 220 34.46 -13.89 15.91
C LYS A 220 34.65 -12.56 16.66
N SER A 221 33.55 -11.89 16.99
CA SER A 221 33.58 -10.63 17.75
C SER A 221 34.32 -9.49 17.05
N GLU A 222 34.29 -9.48 15.72
CA GLU A 222 34.89 -8.48 14.86
C GLU A 222 33.91 -8.10 13.75
N VAL A 223 34.12 -6.95 13.09
CA VAL A 223 33.27 -6.57 11.95
C VAL A 223 33.36 -7.65 10.88
N LYS A 224 32.20 -8.20 10.50
CA LYS A 224 32.12 -9.23 9.47
C LYS A 224 31.00 -8.87 8.51
N THR A 225 31.29 -8.89 7.22
CA THR A 225 30.28 -8.74 6.17
C THR A 225 30.24 -10.02 5.35
N VAL A 226 29.03 -10.50 5.09
CA VAL A 226 28.77 -11.65 4.21
C VAL A 226 27.69 -11.27 3.20
N ASP A 227 27.65 -11.98 2.08
CA ASP A 227 26.58 -11.82 1.09
C ASP A 227 25.24 -12.30 1.65
N LEU A 228 24.15 -11.79 1.10
CA LEU A 228 22.79 -12.24 1.35
C LEU A 228 22.26 -12.88 0.07
N PHE A 229 21.79 -14.12 0.14
CA PHE A 229 21.25 -14.86 -1.00
C PHE A 229 19.77 -15.18 -0.83
N ALA A 230 18.95 -14.80 -1.81
CA ALA A 230 17.57 -15.25 -1.96
C ALA A 230 17.51 -16.50 -2.85
N GLY A 231 16.49 -17.35 -2.66
CA GLY A 231 16.25 -18.49 -3.55
C GLY A 231 17.43 -19.48 -3.68
N GLN A 232 18.33 -19.54 -2.69
CA GLN A 232 19.60 -20.28 -2.62
C GLN A 232 20.84 -19.60 -3.20
N ASP A 233 20.75 -18.96 -4.36
CA ASP A 233 21.93 -18.50 -5.11
C ASP A 233 21.80 -17.12 -5.74
N ILE A 234 20.69 -16.42 -5.53
CA ILE A 234 20.47 -15.08 -6.08
C ILE A 234 21.04 -14.05 -5.11
N PRO A 235 22.12 -13.31 -5.45
CA PRO A 235 22.66 -12.29 -4.57
C PRO A 235 21.68 -11.12 -4.48
N VAL A 236 21.22 -10.82 -3.27
CA VAL A 236 20.24 -9.75 -3.01
C VAL A 236 20.77 -8.65 -2.12
N GLY A 237 21.94 -8.82 -1.52
CA GLY A 237 22.53 -7.79 -0.68
C GLY A 237 23.69 -8.29 0.16
N THR A 238 23.91 -7.63 1.29
CA THR A 238 24.91 -7.99 2.28
C THR A 238 24.35 -7.90 3.70
N VAL A 239 24.94 -8.68 4.60
CA VAL A 239 24.70 -8.64 6.04
C VAL A 239 26.01 -8.30 6.73
N THR A 240 26.00 -7.23 7.53
CA THR A 240 27.17 -6.75 8.28
C THR A 240 26.92 -6.84 9.76
N PHE A 241 27.80 -7.54 10.46
CA PHE A 241 27.85 -7.65 11.91
C PHE A 241 28.83 -6.61 12.44
N SER A 242 28.41 -5.79 13.40
CA SER A 242 29.29 -4.81 14.07
C SER A 242 30.32 -5.50 14.98
N VAL A 243 31.26 -4.75 15.54
CA VAL A 243 31.92 -5.16 16.79
C VAL A 243 30.89 -5.16 17.93
N PRO A 244 31.06 -5.97 18.98
CA PRO A 244 30.20 -5.90 20.15
C PRO A 244 30.32 -4.51 20.82
N ASP A 245 29.22 -4.00 21.37
CA ASP A 245 29.15 -2.68 22.00
C ASP A 245 30.05 -2.50 23.25
N GLY A 246 30.64 -3.58 23.77
CA GLY A 246 31.89 -3.61 24.56
C GLY A 246 31.89 -2.96 25.95
N ASP A 247 30.90 -2.11 26.25
CA ASP A 247 30.83 -1.28 27.45
C ASP A 247 29.68 -1.69 28.37
N ASN A 248 29.09 -2.88 28.20
CA ASN A 248 28.02 -3.33 29.07
C ASN A 248 28.60 -3.96 30.36
N PRO A 249 28.49 -3.30 31.54
CA PRO A 249 29.07 -3.78 32.79
C PRO A 249 28.46 -5.10 33.29
N ASP A 250 27.31 -5.52 32.75
CA ASP A 250 26.62 -6.76 33.11
C ASP A 250 27.06 -7.96 32.24
N GLY A 251 27.95 -7.76 31.26
CA GLY A 251 28.55 -8.82 30.44
C GLY A 251 27.71 -9.28 29.24
N ASP A 252 26.60 -8.61 28.97
CA ASP A 252 25.64 -8.91 27.90
C ASP A 252 25.80 -7.95 26.72
N ASN A 253 26.99 -7.95 26.12
CA ASN A 253 27.27 -7.16 24.92
C ASN A 253 26.29 -7.52 23.79
N ASN A 254 26.00 -6.53 22.96
CA ASN A 254 25.15 -6.69 21.79
C ASN A 254 25.95 -6.52 20.49
N VAL A 255 25.45 -7.14 19.43
CA VAL A 255 25.93 -7.00 18.06
C VAL A 255 24.80 -6.40 17.23
N THR A 256 25.13 -5.34 16.51
CA THR A 256 24.23 -4.77 15.50
C THR A 256 24.44 -5.51 14.19
N ILE A 257 23.35 -6.04 13.63
CA ILE A 257 23.32 -6.69 12.33
C ILE A 257 22.59 -5.76 11.36
N THR A 258 23.33 -5.24 10.39
CA THR A 258 22.82 -4.36 9.33
C THR A 258 22.67 -5.14 8.04
N ILE A 259 21.48 -5.11 7.46
CA ILE A 259 21.15 -5.71 6.17
C ILE A 259 21.06 -4.59 5.15
N ASN A 260 21.84 -4.69 4.07
CA ASN A 260 21.78 -3.78 2.92
C ASN A 260 21.39 -4.59 1.69
N LEU A 261 20.16 -4.41 1.20
CA LEU A 261 19.68 -4.97 -0.04
C LEU A 261 20.25 -4.20 -1.23
N SER A 262 20.27 -4.84 -2.39
CA SER A 262 20.90 -4.32 -3.61
C SER A 262 20.01 -4.54 -4.83
N GLY A 263 20.26 -3.77 -5.89
CA GLY A 263 19.39 -3.77 -7.07
C GLY A 263 18.00 -3.24 -6.74
N ASP A 264 16.97 -3.91 -7.24
CA ASP A 264 15.57 -3.54 -7.02
C ASP A 264 14.93 -4.29 -5.85
N TRP A 265 15.69 -5.13 -5.13
CA TRP A 265 15.20 -5.88 -3.97
C TRP A 265 14.86 -4.94 -2.82
N VAL A 266 13.76 -5.25 -2.15
CA VAL A 266 13.30 -4.60 -0.91
C VAL A 266 12.99 -5.66 0.15
N PHE A 267 12.79 -5.25 1.40
CA PHE A 267 12.24 -6.16 2.40
C PHE A 267 10.80 -6.54 2.04
N GLY A 268 10.47 -7.83 2.16
CA GLY A 268 9.11 -8.31 1.98
C GLY A 268 8.19 -7.67 3.02
N ILE A 269 7.09 -7.09 2.56
CA ILE A 269 6.07 -6.50 3.44
C ILE A 269 4.95 -7.53 3.60
N ASN A 270 5.04 -8.29 4.69
CA ASN A 270 4.01 -9.23 5.11
C ASN A 270 3.25 -8.69 6.31
N TYR A 271 2.03 -9.18 6.50
CA TYR A 271 1.19 -8.83 7.64
C TYR A 271 0.81 -10.09 8.42
N GLU A 272 0.72 -9.99 9.73
CA GLU A 272 0.30 -11.09 10.57
C GLU A 272 -1.16 -11.47 10.30
N LEU A 273 -1.42 -12.78 10.21
CA LEU A 273 -2.78 -13.33 10.11
C LEU A 273 -3.15 -14.07 11.41
N ASP A 274 -4.43 -14.01 11.79
CA ASP A 274 -5.04 -14.80 12.85
C ASP A 274 -5.21 -16.27 12.43
N GLU A 275 -5.72 -17.10 13.34
CA GLU A 275 -5.90 -18.56 13.10
C GLU A 275 -6.91 -18.84 11.98
N GLU A 276 -7.79 -17.89 11.69
CA GLU A 276 -8.79 -17.93 10.63
C GLU A 276 -8.29 -17.33 9.30
N GLY A 277 -7.06 -16.82 9.27
CA GLY A 277 -6.44 -16.21 8.08
C GLY A 277 -6.85 -14.75 7.83
N ASN A 278 -7.45 -14.06 8.80
CA ASN A 278 -7.71 -12.63 8.72
C ASN A 278 -6.52 -11.84 9.27
N LEU A 279 -6.37 -10.59 8.85
CA LEU A 279 -5.28 -9.73 9.35
C LEU A 279 -5.43 -9.44 10.83
N LYS A 280 -4.35 -9.65 11.58
CA LYS A 280 -4.26 -9.17 12.95
C LYS A 280 -4.11 -7.66 12.94
N LEU A 281 -4.86 -7.02 13.84
CA LEU A 281 -4.83 -5.59 14.06
C LEU A 281 -4.26 -5.31 15.45
N ASP A 282 -3.53 -4.20 15.58
CA ASP A 282 -3.13 -3.67 16.89
C ASP A 282 -4.33 -3.08 17.65
N GLU A 283 -4.07 -2.54 18.85
CA GLU A 283 -5.11 -1.95 19.71
C GLU A 283 -5.82 -0.75 19.06
N ASP A 284 -5.18 -0.10 18.09
CA ASP A 284 -5.68 1.06 17.34
C ASP A 284 -6.35 0.66 16.01
N GLY A 285 -6.38 -0.63 15.67
CA GLY A 285 -6.99 -1.17 14.47
C GLY A 285 -6.11 -1.13 13.22
N ASN A 286 -4.80 -0.94 13.37
CA ASN A 286 -3.84 -0.98 12.26
C ASN A 286 -3.33 -2.41 12.01
N PRO A 287 -3.13 -2.84 10.75
CA PRO A 287 -2.53 -4.13 10.44
C PRO A 287 -1.14 -4.28 11.06
N ILE A 288 -0.92 -5.39 11.76
CA ILE A 288 0.38 -5.72 12.34
C ILE A 288 1.27 -6.27 11.22
N ARG A 289 2.42 -5.63 10.96
CA ARG A 289 3.42 -6.13 10.02
C ARG A 289 4.09 -7.38 10.60
N ASP A 290 4.27 -8.40 9.77
CA ASP A 290 5.08 -9.57 10.13
C ASP A 290 6.57 -9.20 10.08
N ASP A 291 7.38 -9.86 10.91
CA ASP A 291 8.80 -9.58 11.02
C ASP A 291 9.55 -10.11 9.78
N ASN A 292 10.07 -9.24 8.93
CA ASN A 292 10.83 -9.65 7.75
C ASN A 292 12.35 -9.78 7.99
N ILE A 293 12.85 -9.44 9.19
CA ILE A 293 14.22 -9.73 9.64
C ILE A 293 14.13 -10.65 10.86
N LYS A 294 14.66 -11.87 10.74
CA LYS A 294 14.59 -12.90 11.77
C LYS A 294 15.99 -13.44 12.06
N VAL A 295 16.45 -13.34 13.31
CA VAL A 295 17.79 -13.75 13.74
C VAL A 295 17.72 -14.74 14.90
N GLN A 296 18.53 -15.79 14.79
CA GLN A 296 18.77 -16.74 15.87
C GLN A 296 20.27 -16.82 16.14
N ASP A 297 20.67 -16.61 17.38
CA ASP A 297 22.05 -16.74 17.84
C ASP A 297 22.31 -18.09 18.51
N TYR A 298 23.58 -18.52 18.47
CA TYR A 298 24.04 -19.79 19.07
C TYR A 298 25.47 -19.68 19.61
N ALA A 299 25.72 -20.36 20.73
CA ALA A 299 27.05 -20.48 21.34
C ALA A 299 27.95 -21.50 20.63
N GLU A 300 27.34 -22.54 20.07
CA GLU A 300 28.01 -23.58 19.28
C GLU A 300 27.39 -23.64 17.89
N ALA A 301 28.12 -24.17 16.91
CA ALA A 301 27.63 -24.31 15.56
C ALA A 301 26.31 -25.12 15.56
N PRO A 302 25.20 -24.56 15.04
CA PRO A 302 23.92 -25.24 15.08
C PRO A 302 23.90 -26.45 14.14
N SER A 303 23.03 -27.42 14.44
CA SER A 303 22.79 -28.57 13.58
C SER A 303 21.29 -28.88 13.48
N GLY A 304 20.88 -29.56 12.41
CA GLY A 304 19.47 -29.81 12.14
C GLY A 304 18.82 -28.65 11.40
N ASN A 305 17.48 -28.65 11.28
CA ASN A 305 16.79 -27.53 10.64
C ASN A 305 16.68 -26.34 11.60
N PRO A 306 16.80 -25.09 11.11
CA PRO A 306 16.33 -23.95 11.89
C PRO A 306 14.84 -24.15 12.19
N SER A 307 14.37 -23.62 13.32
CA SER A 307 12.97 -23.71 13.73
C SER A 307 12.20 -22.51 13.18
N PRO A 308 11.47 -22.64 12.05
CA PRO A 308 10.78 -21.50 11.45
C PRO A 308 9.70 -21.00 12.42
N GLY A 309 9.62 -19.68 12.61
CA GLY A 309 8.69 -19.04 13.56
C GLY A 309 9.21 -18.87 14.99
N LEU A 310 10.27 -19.59 15.39
CA LEU A 310 10.83 -19.57 16.75
C LEU A 310 12.17 -18.81 16.86
N PHE A 311 12.47 -17.94 15.89
CA PHE A 311 13.63 -17.05 15.98
C PHE A 311 13.51 -16.15 17.21
N MET A 312 14.59 -16.09 18.00
CA MET A 312 14.65 -15.31 19.24
C MET A 312 14.54 -13.81 18.98
N TRP A 313 15.13 -13.32 17.89
CA TRP A 313 15.17 -11.91 17.55
C TRP A 313 14.43 -11.67 16.26
N LYS A 314 13.55 -10.69 16.25
CA LYS A 314 12.74 -10.35 15.09
C LYS A 314 12.55 -8.85 15.01
N LYS A 315 12.45 -8.34 13.78
CA LYS A 315 12.18 -6.94 13.52
C LYS A 315 11.62 -6.75 12.11
N VAL A 316 10.85 -5.68 11.95
CA VAL A 316 10.46 -5.15 10.65
C VAL A 316 11.57 -4.24 10.11
N GLY A 317 12.10 -4.60 8.95
CA GLY A 317 12.88 -3.75 8.04
C GLY A 317 11.98 -3.14 6.96
N ASP A 318 12.45 -2.05 6.38
CA ASP A 318 11.74 -1.32 5.32
C ASP A 318 12.74 -0.82 4.26
N GLY A 319 12.26 -0.69 3.02
CA GLY A 319 13.06 -0.31 1.87
C GLY A 319 14.22 -1.27 1.63
N GLN A 320 15.44 -0.74 1.58
CA GLN A 320 16.65 -1.52 1.26
C GLN A 320 17.64 -1.63 2.43
N ILE A 321 17.39 -0.96 3.56
CA ILE A 321 18.30 -0.98 4.71
C ILE A 321 17.53 -1.32 5.97
N GLY A 322 17.95 -2.40 6.63
CA GLY A 322 17.37 -2.89 7.86
C GLY A 322 18.43 -3.12 8.92
N GLU A 323 18.06 -2.99 10.19
CA GLU A 323 19.01 -3.17 11.29
C GLU A 323 18.34 -3.85 12.48
N ILE A 324 18.97 -4.87 13.05
CA ILE A 324 18.53 -5.54 14.28
C ILE A 324 19.69 -5.65 15.27
N VAL A 325 19.41 -5.43 16.56
CA VAL A 325 20.38 -5.57 17.65
C VAL A 325 20.08 -6.87 18.39
N VAL A 326 21.10 -7.72 18.52
CA VAL A 326 20.99 -9.05 19.15
C VAL A 326 22.11 -9.25 20.17
N LYS A 327 21.98 -10.24 21.05
CA LYS A 327 23.05 -10.57 22.00
C LYS A 327 24.28 -11.14 21.29
N GLN A 328 25.46 -10.79 21.79
CA GLN A 328 26.72 -11.33 21.29
C GLN A 328 26.77 -12.84 21.50
N ASN A 329 26.97 -13.57 20.39
CA ASN A 329 27.21 -15.00 20.37
C ASN A 329 28.15 -15.40 19.22
N ASN A 330 28.50 -16.68 19.14
CA ASN A 330 29.52 -17.17 18.18
C ASN A 330 28.96 -17.48 16.79
N TYR A 331 27.66 -17.74 16.67
CA TYR A 331 27.03 -18.09 15.40
C TYR A 331 25.65 -17.44 15.28
N TYR A 332 25.28 -17.05 14.05
CA TYR A 332 23.97 -16.45 13.78
C TYR A 332 23.34 -17.03 12.52
N GLY A 333 22.09 -17.48 12.62
CA GLY A 333 21.22 -17.62 11.46
C GLY A 333 20.51 -16.29 11.22
N VAL A 334 20.75 -15.65 10.07
CA VAL A 334 20.07 -14.42 9.66
C VAL A 334 19.19 -14.76 8.46
N HIS A 335 17.88 -14.68 8.68
CA HIS A 335 16.84 -14.96 7.71
C HIS A 335 16.09 -13.66 7.41
N VAL A 336 15.91 -13.37 6.13
CA VAL A 336 15.28 -12.14 5.67
C VAL A 336 14.21 -12.50 4.65
N ASP A 337 13.01 -11.97 4.82
CA ASP A 337 12.00 -12.01 3.77
C ASP A 337 12.27 -10.82 2.84
N VAL A 338 12.50 -11.09 1.57
CA VAL A 338 12.79 -10.07 0.55
C VAL A 338 11.75 -10.16 -0.55
N ALA A 339 11.57 -9.08 -1.29
CA ALA A 339 10.65 -9.04 -2.41
C ALA A 339 11.29 -8.35 -3.60
N LEU A 340 11.01 -8.88 -4.80
CA LEU A 340 11.37 -8.23 -6.05
C LEU A 340 10.13 -7.60 -6.67
N PRO A 341 10.19 -6.33 -7.11
CA PRO A 341 9.10 -5.73 -7.84
C PRO A 341 8.94 -6.40 -9.22
N VAL A 342 7.73 -6.87 -9.52
CA VAL A 342 7.32 -7.55 -10.76
C VAL A 342 6.11 -6.84 -11.39
N GLU A 343 5.86 -7.07 -12.68
CA GLU A 343 4.61 -6.61 -13.29
C GLU A 343 3.42 -7.33 -12.66
N CYS A 344 2.37 -6.58 -12.33
CA CYS A 344 1.16 -7.20 -11.82
C CYS A 344 0.52 -8.12 -12.86
N PRO A 345 0.01 -9.30 -12.46
CA PRO A 345 -0.71 -10.17 -13.37
C PRO A 345 -1.88 -9.41 -13.99
N THR A 346 -1.93 -9.35 -15.31
CA THR A 346 -3.10 -8.83 -16.02
C THR A 346 -4.14 -9.93 -16.07
N ASP A 347 -5.34 -9.67 -15.56
CA ASP A 347 -6.47 -10.61 -15.68
C ASP A 347 -6.72 -10.93 -17.16
N GLU A 348 -6.48 -12.17 -17.59
CA GLU A 348 -6.88 -12.69 -18.92
C GLU A 348 -8.37 -13.01 -19.01
#